data_AF-M1D7A9-F1
#
_entry.id   AF-M1D7A9-F1
#
_cell.length_a   1.000
_cell.length_b   1.000
_cell.length_c   1.000
_cell.angle_alpha   90.00
_cell.angle_beta   90.00
_cell.angle_gamma   90.00
#
_symmetry.space_group_name_H-M   'P 1'
#
loop_
_entity.id
_entity.type
_entity.pdbx_description
1 polymer ?
#
loop_
_entity_poly.entity_id
_entity_poly.type
_entity_poly.pdbx_seq_one_letter_code
_entity_poly.pdbx_strand_id
1 'polypeptide(L)'
;MMLFNVILTSLPVIALGVFEQDVPSDVCLKFPALYQQGPKNLFFDWHRILGWLGNGIYTSLIIFFLNIILFYDQAFRSDGQTADLTALGTTMFTCVIWAVNCQIALTMSHFTWIQHILIWGSIATWYIVLLIYGRIAPIYSKYAFRILEEALAPAPIYWCTTFLVTLMCTLPYLAHIAFQRSFNPLDHHIIQEIKYYRKDVEDRHMWKREGSKARQKTKIGFTARVDAKIRQLKGRLQKKKV
;
A
#
# COMPACT_ATOMS: atom_id res chain seq x y z
N MET A 1 -11.30 13.17 -17.23
CA MET A 1 -10.92 11.80 -16.81
C MET A 1 -9.53 11.75 -16.18
N MET A 2 -8.45 12.12 -16.88
CA MET A 2 -7.07 12.09 -16.33
C MET A 2 -6.88 12.83 -14.99
N LEU A 3 -7.27 14.11 -14.91
CA LEU A 3 -7.13 14.90 -13.68
C LEU A 3 -7.90 14.30 -12.48
N PHE A 4 -9.14 13.85 -12.71
CA PHE A 4 -9.94 13.24 -11.67
C PHE A 4 -9.32 11.92 -11.19
N ASN A 5 -8.85 11.08 -12.11
CA ASN A 5 -8.20 9.82 -11.74
C ASN A 5 -6.93 10.05 -10.92
N VAL A 6 -6.12 11.05 -11.27
CA VAL A 6 -4.93 11.42 -10.50
C VAL A 6 -5.30 11.87 -9.09
N ILE A 7 -6.35 12.70 -8.94
CA ILE A 7 -6.81 13.14 -7.62
C ILE A 7 -7.35 11.95 -6.80
N LEU A 8 -8.15 11.08 -7.41
CA LEU A 8 -8.79 9.96 -6.73
C LEU A 8 -7.79 8.91 -6.24
N THR A 9 -6.76 8.61 -7.03
CA THR A 9 -5.75 7.61 -6.67
C THR A 9 -4.62 8.19 -5.82
N SER A 10 -4.36 9.50 -5.88
CA SER A 10 -3.32 10.13 -5.05
C SER A 10 -3.74 10.34 -3.60
N LEU A 11 -5.02 10.61 -3.32
CA LEU A 11 -5.48 10.87 -1.95
C LEU A 11 -5.19 9.70 -0.97
N PRO A 12 -5.50 8.42 -1.29
CA PRO A 12 -5.12 7.30 -0.44
C PRO A 12 -3.60 7.12 -0.30
N VAL A 13 -2.83 7.40 -1.35
CA VAL A 13 -1.36 7.31 -1.34
C VAL A 13 -0.74 8.39 -0.45
N ILE A 14 -1.25 9.62 -0.51
CA ILE A 14 -0.82 10.71 0.35
C ILE A 14 -1.17 10.39 1.81
N ALA A 15 -2.36 9.84 2.04
CA ALA A 15 -2.79 9.43 3.37
C ALA A 15 -1.89 8.34 3.97
N LEU A 16 -1.53 7.34 3.16
CA LEU A 16 -0.50 6.36 3.52
C LEU A 16 0.81 7.07 3.87
N GLY A 17 1.30 7.99 3.03
CA GLY A 17 2.56 8.69 3.29
C GLY A 17 2.59 9.53 4.57
N VAL A 18 1.45 10.12 4.96
CA VAL A 18 1.37 11.06 6.09
C VAL A 18 0.98 10.38 7.41
N PHE A 19 0.03 9.46 7.36
CA PHE A 19 -0.58 8.89 8.56
C PHE A 19 -0.09 7.48 8.90
N GLU A 20 0.63 6.81 7.99
CA GLU A 20 1.11 5.46 8.25
C GLU A 20 2.20 5.45 9.32
N GLN A 21 2.03 4.55 10.28
CA GLN A 21 3.02 4.26 11.32
C GLN A 21 3.21 2.76 11.40
N ASP A 22 4.34 2.26 10.88
CA ASP A 22 4.66 0.82 10.94
C ASP A 22 4.72 0.32 12.39
N VAL A 23 5.28 1.15 13.29
CA VAL A 23 5.45 0.84 14.70
C VAL A 23 5.21 2.12 15.53
N PRO A 24 4.48 2.06 16.65
CA PRO A 24 4.24 3.25 17.49
C PRO A 24 5.52 3.86 18.05
N SER A 25 5.53 5.19 18.18
CA SER A 25 6.69 6.01 18.59
C SER A 25 7.38 5.51 19.88
N ASP A 26 6.60 5.10 20.88
CA ASP A 26 7.13 4.58 22.15
C ASP A 26 7.99 3.32 21.99
N VAL A 27 7.69 2.49 20.98
CA VAL A 27 8.44 1.28 20.68
C VAL A 27 9.68 1.61 19.87
N CYS A 28 9.59 2.55 18.92
CA CYS A 28 10.73 3.04 18.15
C CYS A 28 11.84 3.59 19.06
N LEU A 29 11.49 4.29 20.14
CA LEU A 29 12.46 4.78 21.15
C LEU A 29 13.15 3.65 21.93
N LYS A 30 12.47 2.53 22.15
CA LYS A 30 13.03 1.36 22.86
C LYS A 30 13.93 0.52 21.95
N PHE A 31 13.66 0.49 20.64
CA PHE A 31 14.39 -0.28 19.66
C PHE A 31 15.04 0.63 18.61
N PRO A 32 16.16 1.30 18.92
CA PRO A 32 16.81 2.20 17.97
C PRO A 32 17.36 1.48 16.72
N ALA A 33 17.44 0.15 16.75
CA ALA A 33 17.88 -0.65 15.61
C ALA A 33 16.96 -0.52 14.38
N LEU A 34 15.64 -0.26 14.54
CA LEU A 34 14.74 -0.03 13.40
C LEU A 34 15.20 1.17 12.57
N TYR A 35 15.75 2.21 13.23
CA TYR A 35 16.22 3.41 12.54
C TYR A 35 17.42 3.13 11.61
N GLN A 36 18.22 2.08 11.88
CA GLN A 36 19.35 1.73 11.01
C GLN A 36 18.93 1.29 9.61
N GLN A 37 17.67 0.93 9.40
CA GLN A 37 17.16 0.52 8.09
C GLN A 37 17.18 1.66 7.07
N GLY A 38 17.00 2.91 7.53
CA GLY A 38 17.06 4.12 6.69
C GLY A 38 18.47 4.39 6.13
N PRO A 39 19.50 4.60 6.96
CA PRO A 39 20.88 4.84 6.48
C PRO A 39 21.48 3.70 5.66
N LYS A 40 21.01 2.46 5.86
CA LYS A 40 21.40 1.29 5.06
C LYS A 40 20.61 1.17 3.74
N ASN A 41 19.70 2.12 3.48
CA ASN A 41 18.87 2.20 2.29
C ASN A 41 18.06 0.93 1.96
N LEU A 42 17.58 0.20 2.98
CA LEU A 42 16.84 -1.06 2.75
C LEU A 42 15.50 -0.84 2.01
N PHE A 43 14.92 0.37 2.13
CA PHE A 43 13.61 0.68 1.56
C PHE A 43 13.68 1.31 0.15
N PHE A 44 14.77 2.02 -0.20
CA PHE A 44 14.97 2.61 -1.53
C PHE A 44 16.10 1.92 -2.32
N ASP A 45 16.26 0.62 -2.12
CA ASP A 45 17.13 -0.18 -2.95
C ASP A 45 16.56 -0.29 -4.38
N TRP A 46 17.45 -0.28 -5.38
CA TRP A 46 17.05 -0.28 -6.79
C TRP A 46 16.27 -1.54 -7.17
N HIS A 47 16.62 -2.67 -6.56
CA HIS A 47 15.89 -3.94 -6.73
C HIS A 47 14.43 -3.82 -6.29
N ARG A 48 14.16 -3.11 -5.18
CA ARG A 48 12.80 -2.92 -4.68
C ARG A 48 12.02 -1.99 -5.59
N ILE A 49 12.63 -0.90 -6.07
CA ILE A 49 12.00 0.03 -7.03
C ILE A 49 11.65 -0.69 -8.33
N LEU A 50 12.57 -1.48 -8.88
CA LEU A 50 12.31 -2.28 -10.08
C LEU A 50 11.24 -3.35 -9.83
N GLY A 51 11.19 -3.94 -8.63
CA GLY A 51 10.12 -4.86 -8.24
C GLY A 51 8.74 -4.19 -8.25
N TRP A 52 8.61 -2.98 -7.71
CA TRP A 52 7.38 -2.21 -7.78
C TRP A 52 7.00 -1.81 -9.22
N LEU A 53 7.97 -1.44 -10.04
CA LEU A 53 7.75 -1.16 -11.46
C LEU A 53 7.25 -2.41 -12.20
N GLY A 54 7.87 -3.56 -11.96
CA GLY A 54 7.46 -4.85 -12.52
C GLY A 54 6.04 -5.23 -12.08
N ASN A 55 5.69 -5.02 -10.81
CA ASN A 55 4.32 -5.23 -10.33
C ASN A 55 3.31 -4.31 -11.05
N GLY A 56 3.69 -3.05 -11.31
CA GLY A 56 2.85 -2.11 -12.07
C GLY A 56 2.61 -2.58 -13.52
N ILE A 57 3.66 -3.06 -14.20
CA ILE A 57 3.56 -3.63 -15.56
C ILE A 57 2.69 -4.89 -15.54
N TYR A 58 2.89 -5.78 -14.58
CA TYR A 58 2.05 -6.97 -14.42
C TYR A 58 0.57 -6.59 -14.24
N THR A 59 0.30 -5.66 -13.33
CA THR A 59 -1.07 -5.20 -13.02
C THR A 59 -1.75 -4.59 -14.25
N SER A 60 -1.04 -3.76 -15.03
CA SER A 60 -1.60 -3.16 -16.23
C SER A 60 -1.91 -4.19 -17.32
N LEU A 61 -1.03 -5.17 -17.53
CA LEU A 61 -1.25 -6.27 -18.48
C LEU A 61 -2.46 -7.12 -18.08
N ILE A 62 -2.56 -7.50 -16.80
CA ILE A 62 -3.69 -8.29 -16.30
C ILE A 62 -5.01 -7.54 -16.48
N ILE A 63 -5.07 -6.25 -16.11
CA ILE A 63 -6.29 -5.45 -16.29
C ILE A 63 -6.66 -5.39 -17.78
N PHE A 64 -5.70 -5.15 -18.67
CA PHE A 64 -5.97 -5.04 -20.10
C PHE A 64 -6.45 -6.37 -20.70
N PHE A 65 -5.67 -7.45 -20.55
CA PHE A 65 -5.98 -8.74 -21.18
C PHE A 65 -7.21 -9.40 -20.57
N LEU A 66 -7.38 -9.42 -19.25
CA LEU A 66 -8.56 -10.04 -18.64
C LEU A 66 -9.85 -9.32 -19.03
N ASN A 67 -9.86 -7.98 -19.05
CA ASN A 67 -11.04 -7.25 -19.50
C ASN A 67 -11.36 -7.55 -20.96
N ILE A 68 -10.36 -7.61 -21.85
CA ILE A 68 -10.61 -7.97 -23.26
C ILE A 68 -11.17 -9.39 -23.37
N ILE A 69 -10.54 -10.38 -22.72
CA ILE A 69 -10.96 -11.78 -22.81
C ILE A 69 -12.39 -11.97 -22.29
N LEU A 70 -12.73 -11.34 -21.17
CA LEU A 70 -14.07 -11.46 -20.57
C LEU A 70 -15.16 -10.80 -21.42
N PHE A 71 -14.82 -9.73 -22.14
CA PHE A 71 -15.76 -8.96 -22.95
C PHE A 71 -15.80 -9.38 -24.43
N TYR A 72 -14.85 -10.19 -24.91
CA TYR A 72 -14.74 -10.58 -26.31
C TYR A 72 -15.84 -11.54 -26.76
N ASP A 73 -16.26 -12.47 -25.90
CA ASP A 73 -17.16 -13.58 -26.27
C ASP A 73 -18.54 -13.53 -25.58
N GLN A 74 -18.78 -12.52 -24.72
CA GLN A 74 -19.98 -12.47 -23.90
C GLN A 74 -20.97 -11.38 -24.35
N ALA A 75 -22.24 -11.76 -24.44
CA ALA A 75 -23.36 -10.83 -24.50
C ALA A 75 -23.38 -9.99 -23.21
N PHE A 76 -22.97 -8.73 -23.32
CA PHE A 76 -22.84 -7.83 -22.18
C PHE A 76 -24.19 -7.40 -21.60
N ARG A 77 -25.23 -7.41 -22.44
CA ARG A 77 -26.62 -7.06 -22.08
C ARG A 77 -27.55 -8.25 -22.25
N SER A 78 -28.67 -8.24 -21.53
CA SER A 78 -29.79 -9.17 -21.73
C SER A 78 -30.35 -9.15 -23.15
N ASP A 79 -30.11 -8.06 -23.89
CA ASP A 79 -30.46 -7.87 -25.31
C ASP A 79 -29.43 -8.45 -26.31
N GLY A 80 -28.36 -9.10 -25.86
CA GLY A 80 -27.37 -9.73 -26.75
C GLY A 80 -26.38 -8.76 -27.40
N GLN A 81 -26.43 -7.47 -27.08
CA GLN A 81 -25.49 -6.47 -27.62
C GLN A 81 -24.09 -6.63 -27.01
N THR A 82 -23.07 -6.53 -27.86
CA THR A 82 -21.66 -6.51 -27.47
C THR A 82 -21.33 -5.20 -26.76
N ALA A 83 -20.32 -5.23 -25.88
CA ALA A 83 -19.91 -4.05 -25.14
C ALA A 83 -19.25 -3.02 -26.08
N ASP A 84 -19.71 -1.77 -25.99
CA ASP A 84 -19.05 -0.65 -26.67
C ASP A 84 -17.65 -0.40 -26.10
N LEU A 85 -16.76 0.18 -26.90
CA LEU A 85 -15.40 0.55 -26.49
C LEU A 85 -15.41 1.45 -25.24
N THR A 86 -16.43 2.30 -25.12
CA THR A 86 -16.60 3.17 -23.94
C THR A 86 -16.92 2.37 -22.68
N ALA A 87 -17.78 1.34 -22.79
CA ALA A 87 -18.15 0.47 -21.67
C ALA A 87 -16.96 -0.37 -21.20
N LEU A 88 -16.18 -0.91 -22.15
CA LEU A 88 -14.93 -1.62 -21.87
C LEU A 88 -13.92 -0.70 -21.17
N GLY A 89 -13.71 0.51 -21.70
CA GLY A 89 -12.80 1.50 -21.11
C GLY A 89 -13.19 1.90 -19.69
N THR A 90 -14.48 2.18 -19.44
CA THR A 90 -14.99 2.50 -18.10
C THR A 90 -14.83 1.33 -17.12
N THR A 91 -15.00 0.09 -17.60
CA THR A 91 -14.77 -1.12 -16.78
C THR A 91 -13.30 -1.27 -16.42
N MET A 92 -12.40 -1.11 -17.38
CA MET A 92 -10.95 -1.13 -17.13
C MET A 92 -10.55 -0.07 -16.10
N PHE A 93 -11.05 1.17 -16.21
CA PHE A 93 -10.77 2.21 -15.22
C PHE A 93 -11.30 1.86 -13.82
N THR A 94 -12.48 1.26 -13.74
CA THR A 94 -13.01 0.79 -12.45
C THR A 94 -12.10 -0.27 -11.84
N CYS A 95 -11.63 -1.23 -12.65
CA CYS A 95 -10.68 -2.25 -12.21
C CYS A 95 -9.37 -1.64 -11.70
N VAL A 96 -8.82 -0.61 -12.37
CA VAL A 96 -7.61 0.09 -11.93
C VAL A 96 -7.82 0.72 -10.54
N ILE A 97 -8.93 1.42 -10.34
CA ILE A 97 -9.20 2.12 -9.07
C ILE A 97 -9.36 1.11 -7.93
N TRP A 98 -10.07 0.00 -8.16
CA TRP A 98 -10.20 -1.07 -7.18
C TRP A 98 -8.87 -1.77 -6.88
N ALA A 99 -8.11 -2.15 -7.92
CA ALA A 99 -6.81 -2.81 -7.78
C ALA A 99 -5.82 -1.95 -6.99
N VAL A 100 -5.69 -0.66 -7.32
CA VAL A 100 -4.77 0.27 -6.63
C VAL A 100 -5.21 0.50 -5.19
N ASN A 101 -6.49 0.75 -4.93
CA ASN A 101 -6.98 0.94 -3.56
C ASN A 101 -6.80 -0.31 -2.69
N CYS A 102 -7.07 -1.49 -3.25
CA CYS A 102 -6.86 -2.76 -2.55
C CYS A 102 -5.37 -3.03 -2.30
N GLN A 103 -4.51 -2.75 -3.28
CA GLN A 103 -3.06 -2.87 -3.11
C GLN A 103 -2.52 -1.93 -2.03
N ILE A 104 -3.01 -0.69 -1.96
CA ILE A 104 -2.67 0.25 -0.90
C ILE A 104 -3.14 -0.28 0.46
N ALA A 105 -4.38 -0.77 0.54
CA ALA A 105 -4.92 -1.36 1.77
C ALA A 105 -4.09 -2.56 2.26
N LEU A 106 -3.59 -3.41 1.34
CA LEU A 106 -2.70 -4.53 1.66
C LEU A 106 -1.29 -4.09 2.10
N THR A 107 -0.85 -2.90 1.66
CA THR A 107 0.46 -2.35 2.03
C THR A 107 0.44 -1.69 3.41
N MET A 108 -0.72 -1.20 3.85
CA MET A 108 -0.90 -0.58 5.17
C MET A 108 -0.68 -1.59 6.30
N SER A 109 0.17 -1.21 7.26
CA SER A 109 0.38 -1.94 8.51
C SER A 109 -0.57 -1.50 9.62
N HIS A 110 -0.91 -0.20 9.67
CA HIS A 110 -1.76 0.36 10.73
C HIS A 110 -3.02 1.01 10.16
N PHE A 111 -4.10 0.25 10.12
CA PHE A 111 -5.35 0.68 9.49
C PHE A 111 -6.16 1.64 10.39
N THR A 112 -6.01 2.95 10.14
CA THR A 112 -6.74 4.01 10.84
C THR A 112 -8.13 4.27 10.23
N TRP A 113 -9.04 4.85 11.02
CA TRP A 113 -10.35 5.28 10.53
C TRP A 113 -10.25 6.29 9.37
N ILE A 114 -9.27 7.20 9.42
CA ILE A 114 -9.03 8.20 8.37
C ILE A 114 -8.66 7.49 7.04
N GLN A 115 -7.77 6.51 7.07
CA GLN A 115 -7.39 5.75 5.88
C GLN A 115 -8.58 4.97 5.31
N HIS A 116 -9.43 4.39 6.16
CA HIS A 116 -10.65 3.73 5.70
C HIS A 116 -11.58 4.68 4.94
N ILE A 117 -11.83 5.87 5.51
CA ILE A 117 -12.63 6.90 4.85
C ILE A 117 -12.01 7.31 3.51
N LEU A 118 -10.68 7.45 3.43
CA LEU A 118 -10.03 7.90 2.20
C LEU A 118 -10.03 6.85 1.09
N ILE A 119 -9.88 5.57 1.44
CA ILE A 119 -9.97 4.45 0.49
C ILE A 119 -11.42 4.33 -0.04
N TRP A 120 -12.40 4.23 0.85
CA TRP A 120 -13.81 4.14 0.44
C TRP A 120 -14.31 5.42 -0.22
N GLY A 121 -13.84 6.58 0.24
CA GLY A 121 -14.13 7.87 -0.36
C GLY A 121 -13.60 7.97 -1.79
N SER A 122 -12.41 7.42 -2.07
CA SER A 122 -11.87 7.34 -3.44
C SER A 122 -12.78 6.51 -4.35
N ILE A 123 -13.18 5.32 -3.90
CA ILE A 123 -14.09 4.43 -4.64
C ILE A 123 -15.46 5.08 -4.85
N ALA A 124 -16.04 5.65 -3.79
CA ALA A 124 -17.34 6.32 -3.86
C ALA A 124 -17.32 7.52 -4.81
N THR A 125 -16.25 8.33 -4.76
CA THR A 125 -16.11 9.50 -5.63
C THR A 125 -15.98 9.10 -7.09
N TRP A 126 -15.33 7.97 -7.41
CA TRP A 126 -15.30 7.42 -8.76
C TRP A 126 -16.71 7.15 -9.30
N TYR A 127 -17.56 6.46 -8.53
CA TYR A 127 -18.94 6.20 -8.94
C TYR A 127 -19.79 7.48 -9.03
N ILE A 128 -19.58 8.44 -8.12
CA ILE A 128 -20.25 9.76 -8.19
C ILE A 128 -19.86 10.50 -9.47
N VAL A 129 -18.58 10.51 -9.83
CA VAL A 129 -18.10 11.13 -11.08
C VAL A 129 -18.70 10.44 -12.30
N LEU A 130 -18.77 9.11 -12.31
CA LEU A 130 -19.43 8.36 -13.40
C LEU A 130 -20.92 8.71 -13.52
N LEU A 131 -21.64 8.84 -12.39
CA LEU A 131 -23.05 9.25 -12.38
C LEU A 131 -23.24 10.69 -12.88
N ILE A 132 -22.44 11.63 -12.40
CA ILE A 132 -22.51 13.04 -12.82
C ILE A 132 -22.21 13.13 -14.32
N TYR A 133 -21.13 12.51 -14.78
CA TYR A 133 -20.74 12.54 -16.19
C TYR A 133 -21.77 11.86 -17.11
N GLY A 134 -22.43 10.81 -16.61
CA GLY A 134 -23.52 10.13 -17.31
C GLY A 134 -24.81 10.97 -17.42
N ARG A 135 -25.01 11.98 -16.55
CA ARG A 135 -26.19 12.87 -16.56
C ARG A 135 -25.95 14.23 -17.21
N ILE A 136 -24.70 14.57 -17.53
CA ILE A 136 -24.39 15.78 -18.29
C ILE A 136 -25.01 15.66 -19.70
N ALA A 137 -25.53 16.77 -20.21
CA ALA A 137 -26.20 16.84 -21.51
C ALA A 137 -25.38 16.12 -22.62
N PRO A 138 -26.04 15.37 -23.52
CA PRO A 138 -25.39 14.53 -24.53
C PRO A 138 -24.47 15.30 -25.48
N ILE A 139 -24.60 16.63 -25.56
CA ILE A 139 -23.72 17.53 -26.30
C ILE A 139 -22.26 17.45 -25.80
N TYR A 140 -22.07 17.29 -24.49
CA TYR A 140 -20.74 17.20 -23.86
C TYR A 140 -20.32 15.76 -23.55
N SER A 141 -21.28 14.86 -23.32
CA SER A 141 -21.02 13.48 -22.89
C SER A 141 -20.91 12.47 -24.05
N LYS A 142 -21.48 12.78 -25.24
CA LYS A 142 -21.51 11.99 -26.50
C LYS A 142 -21.53 10.45 -26.36
N TYR A 143 -20.42 9.85 -25.94
CA TYR A 143 -20.24 8.39 -25.80
C TYR A 143 -20.48 7.84 -24.38
N ALA A 144 -20.59 8.68 -23.35
CA ALA A 144 -20.69 8.25 -21.95
C ALA A 144 -22.06 8.56 -21.29
N PHE A 145 -23.05 8.99 -22.08
CA PHE A 145 -24.37 9.31 -21.58
C PHE A 145 -25.02 8.04 -20.98
N ARG A 146 -25.40 8.11 -19.70
CA ARG A 146 -26.05 7.04 -18.90
C ARG A 146 -25.36 5.66 -18.93
N ILE A 147 -24.07 5.61 -19.22
CA ILE A 147 -23.34 4.34 -19.37
C ILE A 147 -23.32 3.49 -18.09
N LEU A 148 -23.24 4.12 -16.92
CA LEU A 148 -23.27 3.41 -15.64
C LEU A 148 -24.67 2.86 -15.34
N GLU A 149 -25.71 3.69 -15.46
CA GLU A 149 -27.08 3.31 -15.08
C GLU A 149 -27.69 2.29 -16.05
N GLU A 150 -27.45 2.45 -17.36
CA GLU A 150 -28.13 1.64 -18.37
C GLU A 150 -27.30 0.46 -18.86
N ALA A 151 -25.97 0.57 -18.90
CA ALA A 151 -25.11 -0.46 -19.51
C ALA A 151 -24.32 -1.28 -18.47
N LEU A 152 -23.68 -0.65 -17.49
CA LEU A 152 -22.76 -1.34 -16.56
C LEU A 152 -23.44 -1.86 -15.29
N ALA A 153 -24.18 -1.03 -14.56
CA ALA A 153 -24.79 -1.39 -13.29
C ALA A 153 -25.75 -2.59 -13.36
N PRO A 154 -26.62 -2.74 -14.38
CA PRO A 154 -27.52 -3.89 -14.48
C PRO A 154 -26.82 -5.17 -14.92
N ALA A 155 -25.61 -5.08 -15.47
CA ALA A 155 -24.87 -6.23 -15.99
C ALA A 155 -24.07 -6.91 -14.85
N PRO A 156 -24.41 -8.16 -14.44
CA PRO A 156 -23.67 -8.84 -13.38
C PRO A 156 -22.21 -9.11 -13.74
N ILE A 157 -21.93 -9.28 -15.03
CA ILE A 157 -20.59 -9.51 -15.57
C ILE A 157 -19.63 -8.37 -15.23
N TYR A 158 -20.11 -7.12 -15.17
CA TYR A 158 -19.30 -5.96 -14.81
C TYR A 158 -18.76 -6.07 -13.37
N TRP A 159 -19.62 -6.44 -12.42
CA TRP A 159 -19.24 -6.60 -11.02
C TRP A 159 -18.32 -7.80 -10.80
N CYS A 160 -18.66 -8.93 -11.42
CA CYS A 160 -17.81 -10.14 -11.39
C CYS A 160 -16.44 -9.88 -11.98
N THR A 161 -16.37 -9.18 -13.12
CA THR A 161 -15.09 -8.82 -13.76
C THR A 161 -14.28 -7.89 -12.88
N THR A 162 -14.91 -6.86 -12.31
CA THR A 162 -14.21 -5.93 -11.41
C THR A 162 -13.61 -6.65 -10.21
N PHE A 163 -14.36 -7.55 -9.58
CA PHE A 163 -13.88 -8.34 -8.45
C PHE A 163 -12.76 -9.31 -8.86
N LEU A 164 -12.95 -10.07 -9.94
CA LEU A 164 -12.00 -11.06 -10.42
C LEU A 164 -10.67 -10.41 -10.83
N VAL A 165 -10.72 -9.32 -11.60
CA VAL A 165 -9.52 -8.60 -12.04
C VAL A 165 -8.79 -8.01 -10.83
N THR A 166 -9.50 -7.40 -9.89
CA THR A 166 -8.92 -6.85 -8.66
C THR A 166 -8.21 -7.95 -7.84
N LEU A 167 -8.84 -9.12 -7.72
CA LEU A 167 -8.25 -10.26 -7.02
C LEU A 167 -6.97 -10.73 -7.73
N MET A 168 -7.02 -10.92 -9.04
CA MET A 168 -5.86 -11.38 -9.82
C MET A 168 -4.69 -10.40 -9.78
N CYS A 169 -4.95 -9.09 -9.76
CA CYS A 169 -3.92 -8.07 -9.63
C CYS A 169 -3.26 -8.05 -8.24
N THR A 170 -4.03 -8.30 -7.18
CA THR A 170 -3.55 -8.17 -5.78
C THR A 170 -2.94 -9.46 -5.23
N LEU A 171 -3.32 -10.62 -5.78
CA LEU A 171 -2.83 -11.94 -5.36
C LEU A 171 -1.31 -12.09 -5.38
N PRO A 172 -0.57 -11.70 -6.44
CA PRO A 172 0.89 -11.87 -6.46
C PRO A 172 1.59 -11.04 -5.41
N TYR A 173 1.10 -9.82 -5.17
CA TYR A 173 1.62 -8.94 -4.13
C TYR A 173 1.39 -9.54 -2.73
N LEU A 174 0.18 -10.03 -2.48
CA LEU A 174 -0.16 -10.72 -1.24
C LEU A 174 0.71 -11.97 -1.03
N ALA A 175 0.88 -12.79 -2.07
CA ALA A 175 1.71 -13.99 -2.03
C ALA A 175 3.19 -13.64 -1.75
N HIS A 176 3.71 -12.58 -2.38
CA HIS A 176 5.07 -12.10 -2.14
C HIS A 176 5.27 -11.65 -0.68
N ILE A 177 4.35 -10.86 -0.12
CA ILE A 177 4.45 -10.43 1.29
C ILE A 177 4.34 -11.64 2.23
N ALA A 178 3.39 -12.55 1.99
CA ALA A 178 3.19 -13.74 2.81
C ALA A 178 4.44 -14.63 2.82
N PHE A 179 5.04 -14.84 1.65
CA PHE A 179 6.29 -15.58 1.50
C PHE A 179 7.45 -14.87 2.22
N GLN A 180 7.62 -13.57 2.00
CA GLN A 180 8.66 -12.80 2.66
C GLN A 180 8.52 -12.83 4.19
N ARG A 181 7.31 -12.68 4.70
CA ARG A 181 7.04 -12.68 6.15
C ARG A 181 7.26 -14.06 6.78
N SER A 182 7.02 -15.15 6.05
CA SER A 182 7.19 -16.51 6.55
C SER A 182 8.66 -16.97 6.55
N PHE A 183 9.41 -16.67 5.49
CA PHE A 183 10.78 -17.16 5.33
C PHE A 183 11.86 -16.18 5.77
N ASN A 184 11.64 -14.86 5.64
CA ASN A 184 12.63 -13.85 5.97
C ASN A 184 11.97 -12.56 6.50
N PRO A 185 11.38 -12.59 7.71
CA PRO A 185 10.73 -11.44 8.30
C PRO A 185 11.74 -10.32 8.62
N LEU A 186 11.40 -9.08 8.28
CA LEU A 186 12.17 -7.90 8.67
C LEU A 186 11.97 -7.57 10.15
N ASP A 187 12.90 -6.83 10.75
CA ASP A 187 12.85 -6.49 12.18
C ASP A 187 11.52 -5.85 12.61
N HIS A 188 10.91 -5.01 11.76
CA HIS A 188 9.62 -4.39 12.06
C HIS A 188 8.47 -5.39 12.07
N HIS A 189 8.47 -6.41 11.19
CA HIS A 189 7.46 -7.48 11.20
C HIS A 189 7.51 -8.28 12.51
N ILE A 190 8.71 -8.59 13.00
CA ILE A 190 8.90 -9.33 14.26
C ILE A 190 8.37 -8.52 15.44
N ILE A 191 8.65 -7.22 15.46
CA ILE A 191 8.24 -6.33 16.56
C ILE A 191 6.72 -6.10 16.54
N GLN A 192 6.13 -5.97 15.35
CA GLN A 192 4.67 -5.94 15.19
C GLN A 192 4.03 -7.23 15.70
N GLU A 193 4.60 -8.40 15.39
CA GLU A 193 4.09 -9.69 15.84
C GLU A 193 4.17 -9.86 17.36
N ILE A 194 5.31 -9.51 17.98
CA ILE A 194 5.47 -9.55 19.44
C ILE A 194 4.41 -8.66 20.13
N LYS A 195 4.15 -7.48 19.57
CA LYS A 195 3.16 -6.54 20.11
C LYS A 195 1.73 -7.01 19.89
N TYR A 196 1.44 -7.60 18.73
CA TYR A 196 0.12 -8.16 18.42
C TYR A 196 -0.25 -9.29 19.37
N TYR A 197 0.68 -10.22 19.64
CA TYR A 197 0.49 -11.30 20.60
C TYR A 197 0.65 -10.87 22.07
N ARG A 198 0.82 -9.58 22.37
CA ARG A 198 1.08 -9.05 23.73
C ARG A 198 2.23 -9.74 24.48
N LYS A 199 3.18 -10.35 23.75
CA LYS A 199 4.36 -11.02 24.33
C LYS A 199 5.30 -10.03 25.02
N ASP A 200 5.19 -8.75 24.71
CA ASP A 200 5.90 -7.67 25.40
C ASP A 200 5.44 -7.50 26.86
N VAL A 201 4.18 -7.85 27.16
CA VAL A 201 3.60 -7.83 28.50
C VAL A 201 3.82 -9.16 29.22
N GLU A 202 3.59 -10.28 28.54
CA GLU A 202 3.73 -11.63 29.10
C GLU A 202 5.19 -11.95 29.46
N ASP A 203 6.14 -11.64 28.57
CA ASP A 203 7.57 -11.88 28.80
C ASP A 203 8.37 -10.57 28.77
N ARG A 204 8.22 -9.82 29.87
CA ARG A 204 8.90 -8.53 30.07
C ARG A 204 10.43 -8.68 30.08
N HIS A 205 10.95 -9.85 30.45
CA HIS A 205 12.39 -10.11 30.49
C HIS A 205 12.96 -10.24 29.07
N MET A 206 12.31 -11.02 28.20
CA MET A 206 12.66 -11.12 26.79
C MET A 206 12.60 -9.74 26.12
N TRP A 207 11.54 -8.96 26.36
CA TRP A 207 11.38 -7.63 25.78
C TRP A 207 12.51 -6.67 26.16
N LYS A 208 12.89 -6.62 27.45
CA LYS A 208 14.03 -5.81 27.93
C LYS A 208 15.36 -6.28 27.34
N ARG A 209 15.56 -7.60 27.21
CA ARG A 209 16.77 -8.19 26.63
C ARG A 209 16.93 -7.79 25.16
N GLU A 210 15.88 -7.94 24.36
CA GLU A 210 15.92 -7.59 22.93
C GLU A 210 16.10 -6.09 22.71
N GLY A 211 15.44 -5.24 23.51
CA GLY A 211 15.68 -3.79 23.48
C GLY A 211 17.12 -3.42 23.82
N SER A 212 17.72 -4.08 24.81
CA SER A 212 19.13 -3.86 25.19
C SER A 212 20.11 -4.28 24.08
N LYS A 213 19.87 -5.44 23.45
CA LYS A 213 20.64 -5.92 22.29
C LYS A 213 20.53 -4.96 21.11
N ALA A 214 19.33 -4.49 20.80
CA ALA A 214 19.11 -3.51 19.74
C ALA A 214 19.91 -2.23 19.98
N ARG A 215 19.91 -1.74 21.23
CA ARG A 215 20.69 -0.56 21.62
C ARG A 215 22.20 -0.78 21.52
N GLN A 216 22.69 -1.98 21.85
CA GLN A 216 24.09 -2.34 21.70
C GLN A 216 24.52 -2.39 20.22
N LYS A 217 23.70 -2.99 19.33
CA LYS A 217 23.92 -2.98 17.88
C LYS A 217 23.98 -1.57 17.29
N THR A 218 23.31 -0.60 17.91
CA THR A 218 23.36 0.81 17.48
C THR A 218 24.56 1.61 17.98
N LYS A 219 25.37 1.09 18.91
CA LYS A 219 26.60 1.75 19.38
C LYS A 219 27.77 1.62 18.39
N ILE A 220 27.51 1.56 17.09
CA ILE A 220 28.53 1.38 16.06
C ILE A 220 28.47 2.62 15.14
N GLY A 221 29.59 3.34 14.99
CA GLY A 221 29.67 4.54 14.15
C GLY A 221 30.06 5.83 14.90
N PHE A 222 29.53 6.98 14.47
CA PHE A 222 29.88 8.31 15.01
C PHE A 222 29.62 8.42 16.51
N THR A 223 28.46 7.94 16.99
CA THR A 223 28.11 7.92 18.42
C THR A 223 29.10 7.12 19.26
N ALA A 224 29.62 6.01 18.73
CA ALA A 224 30.65 5.20 19.37
C ALA A 224 31.99 5.94 19.48
N ARG A 225 32.37 6.66 18.41
CA ARG A 225 33.58 7.49 18.38
C ARG A 225 33.48 8.67 19.34
N VAL A 226 32.31 9.30 19.43
CA VAL A 226 32.05 10.39 20.38
C VAL A 226 32.08 9.87 21.82
N ASP A 227 31.41 8.76 22.13
CA ASP A 227 31.45 8.13 23.45
C ASP A 227 32.88 7.72 23.86
N ALA A 228 33.65 7.18 22.92
CA ALA A 228 35.06 6.88 23.14
C ALA A 228 35.88 8.14 23.45
N LYS A 229 35.65 9.23 22.70
CA LYS A 229 36.33 10.51 22.91
C LYS A 229 35.94 11.17 24.24
N ILE A 230 34.67 11.07 24.64
CA ILE A 230 34.18 11.52 25.96
C ILE A 230 34.83 10.72 27.09
N ARG A 231 34.93 9.39 26.97
CA ARG A 231 35.67 8.56 27.94
C ARG A 231 37.14 8.96 28.05
N GLN A 232 37.79 9.19 26.92
CA GLN A 232 39.19 9.61 26.88
C GLN A 232 39.39 10.97 27.56
N LEU A 233 38.49 11.92 27.32
CA LEU A 233 38.47 13.24 27.98
C LEU A 233 38.22 13.12 29.49
N LYS A 234 37.25 12.29 29.92
CA LYS A 234 36.99 12.03 31.34
C LYS A 234 38.19 11.40 32.05
N GLY A 235 38.85 10.43 31.42
CA GLY A 235 40.06 9.81 31.97
C GLY A 235 41.22 10.81 32.11
N ARG A 236 41.38 11.74 31.17
CA ARG A 236 42.37 12.83 31.27
C ARG A 236 42.03 13.84 32.37
N LEU A 237 40.75 14.14 32.59
CA LEU A 237 40.28 15.02 33.66
C LEU A 237 40.47 14.39 35.05
N GLN A 238 40.24 13.09 35.20
CA GLN A 238 40.50 12.38 36.46
C GLN A 238 41.99 12.28 36.78
N LYS A 239 42.85 12.05 35.79
CA LYS A 239 44.32 12.06 35.96
C LYS A 239 44.91 13.43 36.31
N LYS A 240 44.20 14.53 36.06
CA LYS A 240 44.63 15.90 36.43
C LYS A 240 44.17 16.33 37.83
N LYS A 241 43.35 15.54 38.51
CA LYS A 241 42.81 15.82 39.86
C LYS A 241 43.52 15.02 40.97
N VAL A 242 44.54 14.25 40.62
CA VAL A 242 45.49 13.57 41.52
C VAL A 242 46.83 14.25 41.34
#